data_AF-A0A1E3J1P3-F1
#
_entry.id   AF-A0A1E3J1P3-F1
#
_cell.length_a   1.000
_cell.length_b   1.000
_cell.length_c   1.000
_cell.angle_alpha   90.00
_cell.angle_beta   90.00
_cell.angle_gamma   90.00
#
_symmetry.space_group_name_H-M   'P 1'
#
loop_
_entity.id
_entity.type
_entity.pdbx_description
1 polymer ?
#
loop_
_entity_poly.entity_id
_entity_poly.type
_entity_poly.pdbx_seq_one_letter_code
_entity_poly.pdbx_strand_id
1 'polypeptide(L)'
;MLNPKTFNVDVNGVYASLQGLAFPLSLAARAIESETLPSHTDLTADQISQLKVTKWSPEDISEAIQRQSKFVGNMHRIGWLDPGRWLDHGTMELSLGIVLYHAWLDLAHSTSLKYFLVPRLDIDLAWHSHQLHGTGYKTDTERLLGQFLNHDDAAAEDTLGNGLKKTGELWKERFGYDYQPPGSD
;
A
#
# COMPACT_ATOMS: atom_id res chain seq x y z
N MET A 1 4.60 1.29 -6.57
CA MET A 1 4.65 0.27 -5.50
C MET A 1 4.70 -1.09 -6.18
N LEU A 2 5.59 -2.00 -5.78
CA LEU A 2 5.74 -3.31 -6.44
C LEU A 2 4.38 -4.04 -6.46
N ASN A 3 3.92 -4.47 -7.64
CA ASN A 3 2.70 -5.26 -7.74
C ASN A 3 2.85 -6.52 -6.90
N PRO A 4 2.02 -6.69 -5.87
CA PRO A 4 2.26 -7.73 -4.89
C PRO A 4 2.04 -9.16 -5.41
N LYS A 5 1.16 -9.36 -6.40
CA LYS A 5 0.96 -10.67 -7.08
C LYS A 5 2.26 -11.20 -7.68
N THR A 6 3.13 -10.27 -8.06
CA THR A 6 4.42 -10.57 -8.67
C THR A 6 5.58 -10.25 -7.74
N PHE A 7 5.36 -9.81 -6.50
CA PHE A 7 6.44 -9.38 -5.62
C PHE A 7 7.49 -10.47 -5.44
N ASN A 8 7.09 -11.72 -5.21
CA ASN A 8 8.04 -12.83 -5.12
C ASN A 8 8.73 -13.12 -6.46
N VAL A 9 8.04 -12.96 -7.59
CA VAL A 9 8.62 -13.14 -8.94
C VAL A 9 9.60 -12.02 -9.27
N ASP A 10 9.29 -10.80 -8.85
CA ASP A 10 10.10 -9.60 -9.07
C ASP A 10 11.33 -9.63 -8.17
N VAL A 11 11.15 -9.87 -6.87
CA VAL A 11 12.23 -9.93 -5.88
C VAL A 11 13.15 -11.13 -6.15
N ASN A 12 12.61 -12.31 -6.47
CA ASN A 12 13.45 -13.48 -6.76
C ASN A 12 13.90 -13.57 -8.23
N GLY A 13 13.42 -12.67 -9.10
CA GLY A 13 13.73 -12.64 -10.53
C GLY A 13 14.48 -11.38 -10.91
N VAL A 14 13.74 -10.38 -11.40
CA VAL A 14 14.29 -9.11 -11.92
C VAL A 14 15.23 -8.44 -10.92
N TYR A 15 14.86 -8.46 -9.63
CA TYR A 15 15.55 -7.80 -8.54
C TYR A 15 16.28 -8.76 -7.59
N ALA A 16 16.52 -10.02 -7.98
CA ALA A 16 17.23 -11.00 -7.13
C ALA A 16 18.59 -10.47 -6.65
N SER A 17 19.27 -9.71 -7.50
CA SER A 17 20.55 -9.08 -7.17
C SER A 17 20.44 -7.98 -6.11
N LEU A 18 19.25 -7.44 -5.87
CA LEU A 18 18.99 -6.44 -4.83
C LEU A 18 18.66 -7.08 -3.47
N GLN A 19 18.37 -8.38 -3.43
CA GLN A 19 18.00 -9.07 -2.21
C GLN A 19 19.22 -9.20 -1.28
N GLY A 20 19.14 -8.61 -0.08
CA GLY A 20 20.24 -8.61 0.88
C GLY A 20 21.34 -7.58 0.61
N LEU A 21 21.22 -6.77 -0.45
CA LEU A 21 22.05 -5.57 -0.61
C LEU A 21 21.61 -4.54 0.43
N ALA A 22 22.36 -4.45 1.53
CA ALA A 22 22.27 -3.30 2.40
C ALA A 22 22.73 -2.07 1.62
N PHE A 23 21.93 -1.01 1.64
CA PHE A 23 22.42 0.28 1.16
C PHE A 23 23.71 0.59 1.94
N PRO A 24 24.84 0.83 1.26
CA PRO A 24 26.14 0.85 1.90
C PRO A 24 26.37 2.19 2.60
N LEU A 25 25.50 2.51 3.57
CA LEU A 25 25.37 3.83 4.19
C LEU A 25 26.68 4.26 4.85
N SER A 26 27.41 3.31 5.45
CA SER A 26 28.73 3.54 6.06
C SER A 26 29.86 3.76 5.03
N LEU A 27 29.74 3.22 3.81
CA LEU A 27 30.68 3.51 2.73
C LEU A 27 30.34 4.86 2.08
N ALA A 28 29.06 5.15 1.89
CA ALA A 28 28.60 6.45 1.39
C ALA A 28 29.00 7.58 2.36
N ALA A 29 28.80 7.40 3.67
CA ALA A 29 29.21 8.35 4.70
C ALA A 29 30.73 8.60 4.66
N ARG A 30 31.54 7.53 4.61
CA ARG A 30 33.00 7.66 4.47
C ARG A 30 33.40 8.42 3.21
N ALA A 31 32.78 8.11 2.07
CA ALA A 31 33.09 8.78 0.81
C ALA A 31 32.72 10.27 0.81
N ILE A 32 31.68 10.66 1.54
CA ILE A 32 31.34 12.08 1.78
C ILE A 32 32.42 12.74 2.64
N GLU A 33 32.75 12.13 3.78
CA GLU A 33 33.74 12.66 4.72
C GLU A 33 35.14 12.80 4.10
N SER A 34 35.52 11.88 3.23
CA SER A 34 36.81 11.89 2.53
C SER A 34 36.79 12.64 1.19
N GLU A 35 35.68 13.26 0.81
CA GLU A 35 35.50 13.94 -0.49
C GLU A 35 35.84 13.05 -1.71
N THR A 36 35.59 11.74 -1.58
CA THR A 36 35.87 10.75 -2.64
C THR A 36 34.59 10.24 -3.32
N LEU A 37 33.49 10.98 -3.21
CA LEU A 37 32.30 10.66 -4.01
C LEU A 37 32.67 10.73 -5.49
N PRO A 38 32.25 9.75 -6.31
CA PRO A 38 32.49 9.83 -7.74
C PRO A 38 31.82 11.08 -8.31
N SER A 39 32.55 11.81 -9.16
CA SER A 39 31.96 12.88 -9.97
C SER A 39 30.82 12.32 -10.80
N HIS A 40 29.73 13.07 -10.94
CA HIS A 40 28.60 12.66 -11.77
C HIS A 40 29.11 12.26 -13.15
N THR A 41 28.94 10.98 -13.47
CA THR A 41 29.35 10.41 -14.75
C THR A 41 28.09 9.85 -15.37
N ASP A 42 27.71 10.37 -16.54
CA ASP A 42 26.60 9.80 -17.29
C ASP A 42 26.93 8.36 -17.66
N LEU A 43 25.91 7.50 -17.62
CA LEU A 43 26.04 6.14 -18.10
C LEU A 43 26.22 6.15 -19.61
N THR A 44 27.14 5.33 -20.13
CA THR A 44 27.29 5.14 -21.57
C THR A 44 26.08 4.39 -22.14
N ALA A 45 25.84 4.49 -23.45
CA ALA A 45 24.77 3.74 -24.11
C ALA A 45 24.88 2.22 -23.87
N ASP A 46 26.10 1.68 -23.86
CA ASP A 46 26.36 0.27 -23.56
C ASP A 46 25.96 -0.08 -22.11
N GLN A 47 26.30 0.77 -21.14
CA GLN A 47 25.91 0.56 -19.74
C GLN A 47 24.39 0.63 -19.57
N ILE A 48 23.72 1.58 -20.23
CA ILE A 48 22.26 1.71 -20.24
C ILE A 48 21.62 0.44 -20.82
N SER A 49 22.17 -0.09 -21.92
CA SER A 49 21.65 -1.31 -22.56
C SER A 49 21.71 -2.56 -21.67
N GLN A 50 22.63 -2.57 -20.70
CA GLN A 50 22.83 -3.66 -19.76
C GLN A 50 22.01 -3.52 -18.47
N LEU A 51 21.40 -2.35 -18.23
CA LEU A 51 20.53 -2.17 -17.08
C LEU A 51 19.32 -3.09 -17.20
N LYS A 52 19.04 -3.83 -16.11
CA LYS A 52 17.76 -4.54 -15.98
C LYS A 52 16.67 -3.49 -15.81
N VAL A 53 15.98 -3.19 -16.90
CA VAL A 53 14.84 -2.28 -16.89
C VAL A 53 13.72 -2.89 -16.05
N THR A 54 13.07 -2.07 -15.25
CA THR A 54 11.88 -2.48 -14.52
C THR A 54 10.80 -2.95 -15.49
N LYS A 55 9.98 -3.92 -15.09
CA LYS A 55 8.85 -4.38 -15.89
C LYS A 55 7.71 -3.35 -15.99
N TRP A 56 7.78 -2.26 -15.21
CA TRP A 56 6.78 -1.21 -15.18
C TRP A 56 7.05 -0.20 -16.29
N SER A 57 6.05 0.04 -17.14
CA SER A 57 6.10 1.13 -18.09
C SER A 57 5.98 2.50 -17.38
N PRO A 58 6.46 3.59 -17.99
CA PRO A 58 6.17 4.95 -17.50
C PRO A 58 4.67 5.20 -17.33
N GLU A 59 3.84 4.61 -18.18
CA GLU A 59 2.37 4.67 -18.11
C GLU A 59 1.84 3.99 -16.85
N ASP A 60 2.30 2.76 -16.55
CA ASP A 60 1.91 2.06 -15.32
C ASP A 60 2.24 2.87 -14.06
N ILE A 61 3.42 3.51 -14.05
CA ILE A 61 3.87 4.36 -12.94
C ILE A 61 2.98 5.61 -12.85
N SER A 62 2.68 6.26 -13.97
CA SER A 62 1.82 7.44 -14.03
C SER A 62 0.41 7.13 -13.49
N GLU A 63 -0.18 6.01 -13.90
CA GLU A 63 -1.51 5.61 -13.42
C GLU A 63 -1.49 5.30 -11.92
N ALA A 64 -0.45 4.62 -11.42
CA ALA A 64 -0.29 4.37 -9.99
C ALA A 64 -0.19 5.69 -9.20
N ILE A 65 0.59 6.66 -9.67
CA ILE A 65 0.70 8.00 -9.06
C ILE A 65 -0.66 8.70 -9.04
N GLN A 66 -1.43 8.63 -10.12
CA GLN A 66 -2.77 9.24 -10.18
C GLN A 66 -3.73 8.62 -9.16
N ARG A 67 -3.72 7.29 -8.99
CA ARG A 67 -4.57 6.61 -8.00
C ARG A 67 -4.22 7.02 -6.57
N GLN A 68 -2.92 7.06 -6.24
CA GLN A 68 -2.45 7.51 -4.93
C GLN A 68 -2.77 9.00 -4.69
N SER A 69 -2.68 9.84 -5.73
CA SER A 69 -3.06 11.25 -5.64
C SER A 69 -4.55 11.45 -5.35
N LYS A 70 -5.43 10.62 -5.94
CA LYS A 70 -6.87 10.61 -5.64
C LYS A 70 -7.13 10.23 -4.17
N PHE A 71 -6.42 9.22 -3.65
CA PHE A 71 -6.53 8.84 -2.25
C PHE A 71 -6.15 9.99 -1.31
N VAL A 72 -5.01 10.64 -1.55
CA VAL A 72 -4.59 11.82 -0.77
C VAL A 72 -5.63 12.94 -0.84
N GLY A 73 -6.20 13.20 -2.03
CA GLY A 73 -7.29 14.17 -2.19
C GLY A 73 -8.54 13.82 -1.37
N ASN A 74 -8.90 12.53 -1.29
CA ASN A 74 -10.00 12.07 -0.45
C ASN A 74 -9.71 12.30 1.04
N MET A 75 -8.51 11.99 1.51
CA MET A 75 -8.10 12.19 2.91
C MET A 75 -8.07 13.68 3.27
N HIS A 76 -7.60 14.53 2.36
CA HIS A 76 -7.66 15.99 2.52
C HIS A 76 -9.12 16.48 2.65
N ARG A 77 -10.00 16.01 1.77
CA ARG A 77 -11.42 16.43 1.73
C ARG A 77 -12.17 16.11 3.03
N ILE A 78 -11.84 15.00 3.70
CA ILE A 78 -12.44 14.64 4.99
C ILE A 78 -11.69 15.25 6.19
N GLY A 79 -10.69 16.11 5.95
CA GLY A 79 -9.95 16.83 6.99
C GLY A 79 -8.89 16.01 7.72
N TRP A 80 -8.58 14.79 7.25
CA TRP A 80 -7.64 13.91 7.95
C TRP A 80 -6.17 14.34 7.82
N LEU A 81 -5.87 15.20 6.85
CA LEU A 81 -4.54 15.78 6.67
C LEU A 81 -4.36 17.12 7.41
N ASP A 82 -5.39 17.60 8.11
CA ASP A 82 -5.33 18.85 8.88
C ASP A 82 -4.84 18.57 10.31
N PRO A 83 -3.65 19.08 10.71
CA PRO A 83 -3.17 18.95 12.08
C PRO A 83 -4.12 19.56 13.13
N GLY A 84 -4.85 20.63 12.77
CA GLY A 84 -5.79 21.32 13.65
C GLY A 84 -6.92 20.40 14.12
N ARG A 85 -7.44 19.57 13.22
CA ARG A 85 -8.47 18.56 13.53
C ARG A 85 -8.04 17.65 14.68
N TRP A 86 -6.81 17.16 14.66
CA TRP A 86 -6.30 16.22 15.67
C TRP A 86 -5.98 16.90 16.99
N LEU A 87 -5.62 18.18 16.98
CA LEU A 87 -5.44 18.97 18.19
C LEU A 87 -6.78 19.25 18.88
N ASP A 88 -7.83 19.54 18.11
CA ASP A 88 -9.14 19.91 18.64
C ASP A 88 -9.99 18.69 19.05
N HIS A 89 -9.96 17.63 18.25
CA HIS A 89 -10.82 16.44 18.42
C HIS A 89 -10.09 15.20 18.95
N GLY A 90 -8.76 15.26 19.09
CA GLY A 90 -7.94 14.12 19.50
C GLY A 90 -7.82 13.04 18.43
N THR A 91 -7.28 11.86 18.79
CA THR A 91 -6.93 10.77 17.85
C THR A 91 -7.91 9.59 17.88
N MET A 92 -9.13 9.80 18.39
CA MET A 92 -10.12 8.73 18.55
C MET A 92 -10.51 8.12 17.19
N GLU A 93 -10.74 8.94 16.17
CA GLU A 93 -11.09 8.48 14.82
C GLU A 93 -9.98 7.63 14.19
N LEU A 94 -8.71 8.01 14.37
CA LEU A 94 -7.56 7.22 13.91
C LEU A 94 -7.50 5.87 14.62
N SER A 95 -7.71 5.87 15.93
CA SER A 95 -7.71 4.65 16.75
C SER A 95 -8.84 3.71 16.33
N LEU A 96 -10.02 4.27 16.05
CA LEU A 96 -11.16 3.52 15.54
C LEU A 96 -10.86 2.95 14.14
N GLY A 97 -10.24 3.72 13.25
CA GLY A 97 -9.79 3.24 11.94
C GLY A 97 -8.88 2.00 12.01
N ILE A 98 -7.97 1.96 12.98
CA ILE A 98 -7.11 0.79 13.25
C ILE A 98 -7.93 -0.41 13.71
N VAL A 99 -8.87 -0.21 14.65
CA VAL A 99 -9.76 -1.29 15.13
C VAL A 99 -10.60 -1.85 13.99
N LEU A 100 -11.14 -0.97 13.13
CA LEU A 100 -11.92 -1.35 11.97
C LEU A 100 -11.07 -2.07 10.91
N TYR A 101 -9.80 -1.71 10.78
CA TYR A 101 -8.86 -2.44 9.93
C TYR A 101 -8.65 -3.87 10.44
N HIS A 102 -8.51 -4.08 11.75
CA HIS A 102 -8.45 -5.43 12.31
C HIS A 102 -9.73 -6.22 12.04
N ALA A 103 -10.90 -5.60 12.21
CA ALA A 103 -12.19 -6.22 11.85
C ALA A 103 -12.29 -6.51 10.34
N TRP A 104 -11.71 -5.66 9.50
CA TRP A 104 -11.67 -5.89 8.06
C TRP A 104 -10.74 -7.06 7.68
N LEU A 105 -9.58 -7.21 8.33
CA LEU A 105 -8.74 -8.42 8.19
C LEU A 105 -9.46 -9.68 8.67
N ASP A 106 -10.23 -9.57 9.76
CA ASP A 106 -11.07 -10.66 10.26
C ASP A 106 -12.13 -11.06 9.21
N LEU A 107 -12.81 -10.09 8.59
CA LEU A 107 -13.74 -10.33 7.48
C LEU A 107 -13.07 -10.99 6.27
N ALA A 108 -11.88 -10.51 5.90
CA ALA A 108 -11.06 -11.08 4.85
C ALA A 108 -10.70 -12.55 5.15
N HIS A 109 -10.39 -12.86 6.41
CA HIS A 109 -10.17 -14.22 6.89
C HIS A 109 -11.42 -15.10 6.79
N SER A 110 -12.61 -14.67 7.26
CA SER A 110 -13.86 -15.50 7.17
C SER A 110 -14.14 -15.95 5.75
N THR A 111 -13.90 -15.04 4.82
CA THR A 111 -14.27 -15.23 3.44
C THR A 111 -13.19 -16.00 2.69
N SER A 112 -12.07 -16.34 3.33
CA SER A 112 -10.88 -16.93 2.70
C SER A 112 -10.43 -16.14 1.47
N LEU A 113 -10.59 -14.80 1.51
CA LEU A 113 -10.34 -13.88 0.38
C LEU A 113 -11.09 -14.23 -0.92
N LYS A 114 -12.28 -14.86 -0.82
CA LYS A 114 -13.10 -15.21 -2.00
C LYS A 114 -13.78 -14.02 -2.66
N TYR A 115 -13.89 -12.89 -1.94
CA TYR A 115 -14.59 -11.69 -2.42
C TYR A 115 -13.63 -10.51 -2.54
N PHE A 116 -13.90 -9.64 -3.51
CA PHE A 116 -13.26 -8.34 -3.61
C PHE A 116 -13.86 -7.41 -2.55
N LEU A 117 -13.13 -7.25 -1.43
CA LEU A 117 -13.53 -6.39 -0.33
C LEU A 117 -13.04 -4.96 -0.57
N VAL A 118 -13.96 -4.00 -0.50
CA VAL A 118 -13.66 -2.58 -0.70
C VAL A 118 -13.59 -1.88 0.66
N PRO A 119 -12.41 -1.39 1.08
CA PRO A 119 -12.27 -0.72 2.36
C PRO A 119 -12.90 0.69 2.33
N ARG A 120 -13.35 1.15 3.50
CA ARG A 120 -13.63 2.57 3.75
C ARG A 120 -12.32 3.35 3.90
N LEU A 121 -12.36 4.68 3.77
CA LEU A 121 -11.15 5.53 3.77
C LEU A 121 -10.31 5.40 5.06
N ASP A 122 -10.95 5.25 6.21
CA ASP A 122 -10.29 5.04 7.51
C ASP A 122 -9.55 3.69 7.58
N ILE A 123 -10.21 2.64 7.10
CA ILE A 123 -9.63 1.29 6.96
C ILE A 123 -8.51 1.29 5.92
N ASP A 124 -8.71 1.93 4.76
CA ASP A 124 -7.74 1.98 3.66
C ASP A 124 -6.48 2.76 4.08
N LEU A 125 -6.61 3.83 4.87
CA LEU A 125 -5.44 4.52 5.43
C LEU A 125 -4.63 3.62 6.37
N ALA A 126 -5.30 2.92 7.30
CA ALA A 126 -4.63 1.99 8.20
C ALA A 126 -3.97 0.85 7.41
N TRP A 127 -4.62 0.36 6.35
CA TRP A 127 -4.08 -0.66 5.47
C TRP A 127 -2.86 -0.17 4.67
N HIS A 128 -2.90 1.03 4.08
CA HIS A 128 -1.74 1.64 3.41
C HIS A 128 -0.57 1.80 4.39
N SER A 129 -0.84 2.22 5.62
CA SER A 129 0.17 2.37 6.67
C SER A 129 0.84 1.04 7.02
N HIS A 130 0.08 -0.06 7.06
CA HIS A 130 0.62 -1.40 7.25
C HIS A 130 1.50 -1.83 6.05
N GLN A 131 1.06 -1.54 4.82
CA GLN A 131 1.82 -1.87 3.59
C GLN A 131 3.20 -1.18 3.52
N LEU A 132 3.40 -0.04 4.16
CA LEU A 132 4.71 0.63 4.25
C LEU A 132 5.77 -0.24 4.94
N HIS A 133 5.36 -1.20 5.79
CA HIS A 133 6.24 -2.17 6.41
C HIS A 133 6.34 -3.44 5.57
N GLY A 134 6.84 -3.35 4.33
CA GLY A 134 6.71 -4.39 3.30
C GLY A 134 6.97 -5.84 3.76
N THR A 135 8.09 -6.12 4.44
CA THR A 135 8.37 -7.46 4.97
C THR A 135 7.40 -7.88 6.08
N GLY A 136 7.11 -6.97 7.02
CA GLY A 136 6.14 -7.21 8.10
C GLY A 136 4.74 -7.48 7.56
N TYR A 137 4.27 -6.62 6.64
CA TYR A 137 2.98 -6.75 5.97
C TYR A 137 2.80 -8.11 5.30
N LYS A 138 3.82 -8.57 4.56
CA LYS A 138 3.78 -9.89 3.94
C LYS A 138 3.66 -10.99 4.99
N THR A 139 4.55 -11.01 5.99
CA THR A 139 4.56 -12.03 7.03
C THR A 139 3.24 -12.05 7.83
N ASP A 140 2.71 -10.88 8.19
CA ASP A 140 1.48 -10.77 8.94
C ASP A 140 0.27 -11.25 8.14
N THR A 141 0.17 -10.86 6.87
CA THR A 141 -0.96 -11.28 6.02
C THR A 141 -0.91 -12.76 5.67
N GLU A 142 0.27 -13.32 5.36
CA GLU A 142 0.43 -14.77 5.15
C GLU A 142 0.07 -15.56 6.41
N ARG A 143 0.46 -15.07 7.60
CA ARG A 143 0.13 -15.71 8.88
C ARG A 143 -1.36 -15.63 9.21
N LEU A 144 -1.99 -14.47 9.00
CA LEU A 144 -3.38 -14.23 9.37
C LEU A 144 -4.38 -14.80 8.35
N LEU A 145 -4.06 -14.72 7.06
CA LEU A 145 -4.99 -14.98 5.96
C LEU A 145 -4.60 -16.22 5.15
N GLY A 146 -3.46 -16.85 5.47
CA GLY A 146 -2.92 -17.99 4.73
C GLY A 146 -2.28 -17.63 3.38
N GLN A 147 -2.36 -16.36 2.98
CA GLN A 147 -1.79 -15.84 1.75
C GLN A 147 -1.56 -14.34 1.86
N PHE A 148 -0.72 -13.80 0.98
CA PHE A 148 -0.49 -12.36 0.88
C PHE A 148 -1.79 -11.64 0.47
N LEU A 149 -2.14 -10.58 1.20
CA LEU A 149 -3.29 -9.74 0.87
C LEU A 149 -2.92 -8.69 -0.18
N ASN A 150 -3.40 -8.87 -1.39
CA ASN A 150 -3.13 -7.94 -2.49
C ASN A 150 -3.97 -6.67 -2.42
N HIS A 151 -3.34 -5.50 -2.57
CA HIS A 151 -4.02 -4.23 -2.81
C HIS A 151 -4.15 -4.03 -4.33
N ASP A 152 -5.35 -4.27 -4.87
CA ASP A 152 -5.65 -4.11 -6.29
C ASP A 152 -6.49 -2.84 -6.49
N ASP A 153 -5.81 -1.70 -6.64
CA ASP A 153 -6.45 -0.38 -6.77
C ASP A 153 -6.83 -0.03 -8.22
N ALA A 154 -6.59 -0.92 -9.18
CA ALA A 154 -6.90 -0.74 -10.60
C ALA A 154 -8.32 -1.22 -10.98
N ALA A 155 -9.17 -1.53 -10.01
CA ALA A 155 -10.53 -2.00 -10.27
C ALA A 155 -11.39 -0.91 -10.95
N ALA A 156 -12.14 -1.32 -11.98
CA ALA A 156 -13.12 -0.45 -12.64
C ALA A 156 -14.24 -0.02 -11.68
N GLU A 157 -14.89 1.11 -11.96
CA GLU A 157 -15.92 1.71 -11.10
C GLU A 157 -17.09 0.77 -10.80
N ASP A 158 -17.56 0.00 -11.79
CA ASP A 158 -18.60 -1.02 -11.59
C ASP A 158 -18.16 -2.13 -10.64
N THR A 159 -16.89 -2.53 -10.70
CA THR A 159 -16.30 -3.53 -9.80
C THR A 159 -16.18 -2.98 -8.37
N LEU A 160 -15.81 -1.70 -8.23
CA LEU A 160 -15.77 -1.00 -6.94
C LEU A 160 -17.16 -0.89 -6.32
N GLY A 161 -18.17 -0.51 -7.09
CA GLY A 161 -19.56 -0.40 -6.61
C GLY A 161 -20.12 -1.76 -6.14
N ASN A 162 -19.95 -2.80 -6.94
CA ASN A 162 -20.38 -4.16 -6.58
C ASN A 162 -19.60 -4.70 -5.38
N GLY A 163 -18.28 -4.45 -5.33
CA GLY A 163 -17.42 -4.83 -4.22
C GLY A 163 -17.80 -4.15 -2.91
N LEU A 164 -18.12 -2.86 -2.94
CA LEU A 164 -18.55 -2.11 -1.76
C LEU A 164 -19.87 -2.64 -1.21
N LYS A 165 -20.86 -2.86 -2.09
CA LYS A 165 -22.13 -3.48 -1.70
C LYS A 165 -21.89 -4.84 -1.04
N LYS A 166 -21.06 -5.69 -1.67
CA LYS A 166 -20.78 -7.02 -1.15
C LYS A 166 -20.05 -6.98 0.19
N THR A 167 -19.12 -6.03 0.35
CA THR A 167 -18.42 -5.79 1.61
C THR A 167 -19.41 -5.43 2.72
N GLY A 168 -20.37 -4.54 2.43
CA GLY A 168 -21.41 -4.16 3.39
C GLY A 168 -22.31 -5.32 3.83
N GLU A 169 -22.73 -6.17 2.88
CA GLU A 169 -23.50 -7.38 3.19
C GLU A 169 -22.74 -8.32 4.13
N LEU A 170 -21.49 -8.64 3.79
CA LEU A 170 -20.64 -9.56 4.56
C LEU A 170 -20.28 -8.97 5.94
N TRP A 171 -20.05 -7.66 6.00
CA TRP A 171 -19.77 -6.96 7.24
C TRP A 171 -20.97 -7.02 8.20
N LYS A 172 -22.18 -6.76 7.70
CA LYS A 172 -23.41 -6.85 8.50
C LYS A 172 -23.65 -8.28 8.99
N GLU A 173 -23.44 -9.26 8.12
CA GLU A 173 -23.54 -10.69 8.47
C GLU A 173 -22.55 -11.06 9.59
N ARG A 174 -21.30 -10.60 9.50
CA ARG A 174 -20.25 -10.98 10.44
C ARG A 174 -20.31 -10.23 11.78
N PHE A 175 -20.63 -8.94 11.76
CA PHE A 175 -20.51 -8.06 12.93
C PHE A 175 -21.85 -7.52 13.46
N GLY A 176 -22.95 -7.68 12.71
CA GLY A 176 -24.29 -7.31 13.16
C GLY A 176 -24.65 -5.82 13.01
N TYR A 177 -23.79 -5.00 12.39
CA TYR A 177 -24.06 -3.58 12.13
C TYR A 177 -23.66 -3.19 10.71
N ASP A 178 -24.19 -2.07 10.22
CA ASP A 178 -23.97 -1.63 8.84
C ASP A 178 -22.55 -1.09 8.61
N TYR A 179 -22.02 -1.37 7.42
CA TYR A 179 -20.72 -0.85 6.98
C TYR A 179 -20.87 0.60 6.49
N GLN A 180 -21.03 1.55 7.41
CA GLN A 180 -21.25 2.96 7.08
C GLN A 180 -19.97 3.64 6.58
N PRO A 181 -19.95 4.24 5.37
CA PRO A 181 -18.85 5.08 4.91
C PRO A 181 -18.58 6.27 5.85
N PRO A 182 -17.34 6.79 5.95
CA PRO A 182 -17.12 8.09 6.58
C PRO A 182 -17.91 9.18 5.82
N GLY A 183 -18.80 9.90 6.52
CA GLY A 183 -19.61 10.98 5.95
C GLY A 183 -20.98 10.57 5.39
N SER A 184 -21.57 9.48 5.89
CA SER A 184 -22.96 9.09 5.59
C SER A 184 -24.02 9.70 6.52
N ASP A 185 -23.66 10.76 7.26
CA ASP A 185 -24.57 11.68 7.95
C ASP A 185 -24.60 13.04 7.24
#